data_AF-A0A4V1IQS3-F1
#
_entry.id   AF-A0A4V1IQS3-F1
#
_cell.length_a   1.000
_cell.length_b   1.000
_cell.length_c   1.000
_cell.angle_alpha   90.00
_cell.angle_beta   90.00
_cell.angle_gamma   90.00
#
_symmetry.space_group_name_H-M   'P 1'
#
loop_
_entity.id
_entity.type
_entity.pdbx_description
1 polymer ?
#
loop_
_entity_poly.entity_id
_entity_poly.type
_entity_poly.pdbx_seq_one_letter_code
_entity_poly.pdbx_strand_id
1 'polypeptide(L)'
;MPAATKDKKKGAGKKKSKKEAEKEKELEEQRRLAEEGKSEWVDPAAQTEEARLAELRTKKEREAREQREKEAIEAIFVQAKLTNVNCRHQEQVRMEEQIEELRKVVDTKSAQVTMHIEKIEKEVEWQKYLKCSPLPDPNDERSMNTFLNLWADSTPSGDDESTVSALFGELPDAELLCEQLDHKRCAARDHHNEKDFQRLRVHMLRLRQIINDKWDVVSQHILQHVDQYSREPNENFYLVDSTRHYGFGLWGNLTKNPRFKTIDFDAVSMSSSLPKPLALASVAIRMLYESGNTVGVSFEEQEGISMSPVDGVLFLDLVEMPDPPKTVDAWTIRPVLSATGRLKRLGYPFKKPVTENADEGHEAAMDASAWPMIVSYSIMPGSFVRQDLSTVRWWNVEQKIWDSEGISDVEINSDTGRVKFRTIHFAPTAVVQNTYEELPLLDWTIRPISLNRAIVYLLGQHSTIEIEVGEGECRLLRPSTEYTEKHLQHRWLAPAMLFK
;
A
#
# COMPACT_ATOMS: atom_id res chain seq x y z
N MET A 1 -69.51 -67.31 20.27
CA MET A 1 -70.76 -66.80 20.88
C MET A 1 -70.86 -65.35 20.49
N PRO A 2 -71.96 -64.91 19.84
CA PRO A 2 -73.31 -64.91 20.40
C PRO A 2 -74.27 -65.89 19.72
N ALA A 3 -75.39 -66.14 20.38
CA ALA A 3 -76.40 -67.14 20.07
C ALA A 3 -77.68 -66.51 19.48
N ALA A 4 -78.35 -67.22 18.58
CA ALA A 4 -79.80 -67.14 18.33
C ALA A 4 -80.20 -68.35 17.47
N THR A 5 -80.65 -69.44 18.09
CA THR A 5 -82.05 -69.89 18.22
C THR A 5 -82.67 -70.51 16.96
N LYS A 6 -82.98 -71.80 17.12
CA LYS A 6 -83.81 -72.72 16.33
C LYS A 6 -85.21 -72.14 16.10
N ASP A 7 -85.88 -72.56 15.02
CA ASP A 7 -87.09 -73.36 15.24
C ASP A 7 -87.56 -74.22 14.07
N LYS A 8 -88.12 -75.37 14.46
CA LYS A 8 -88.69 -76.44 13.65
C LYS A 8 -90.13 -76.12 13.24
N LYS A 9 -90.58 -76.68 12.11
CA LYS A 9 -91.99 -77.10 11.96
C LYS A 9 -92.10 -78.52 11.40
N LYS A 10 -92.93 -79.32 12.07
CA LYS A 10 -93.23 -80.75 11.88
C LYS A 10 -94.49 -80.97 11.04
N GLY A 11 -94.54 -82.14 10.40
CA GLY A 11 -95.72 -83.03 10.23
C GLY A 11 -96.60 -82.75 9.01
N ALA A 12 -97.20 -83.71 8.30
CA ALA A 12 -97.38 -85.17 8.35
C ALA A 12 -97.64 -85.61 6.87
N GLY A 13 -97.38 -86.81 6.33
CA GLY A 13 -97.64 -88.18 6.76
C GLY A 13 -98.32 -88.92 5.58
N LYS A 14 -97.72 -90.00 5.05
CA LYS A 14 -98.40 -91.07 4.27
C LYS A 14 -97.56 -92.36 4.33
N LYS A 15 -98.19 -93.48 4.72
CA LYS A 15 -97.59 -94.82 4.89
C LYS A 15 -96.97 -95.38 3.59
N LYS A 16 -95.81 -96.04 3.69
CA LYS A 16 -95.23 -96.96 2.68
C LYS A 16 -94.82 -98.29 3.33
N SER A 17 -94.82 -99.36 2.54
CA SER A 17 -94.98 -100.76 3.00
C SER A 17 -93.68 -101.46 3.47
N LYS A 18 -93.86 -102.55 4.23
CA LYS A 18 -92.86 -103.38 4.93
C LYS A 18 -91.72 -103.98 4.06
N LYS A 19 -91.70 -103.79 2.73
CA LYS A 19 -90.71 -104.38 1.80
C LYS A 19 -89.55 -103.44 1.41
N GLU A 20 -89.64 -102.13 1.70
CA GLU A 20 -88.56 -101.16 1.41
C GLU A 20 -87.53 -101.05 2.55
N ALA A 21 -87.90 -101.32 3.81
CA ALA A 21 -87.01 -101.14 4.98
C ALA A 21 -85.95 -102.25 5.18
N GLU A 22 -86.11 -103.40 4.53
CA GLU A 22 -85.18 -104.54 4.68
C GLU A 22 -83.98 -104.44 3.71
N LYS A 23 -84.18 -103.81 2.54
CA LYS A 23 -83.11 -103.56 1.55
C LYS A 23 -82.14 -102.43 1.94
N GLU A 24 -82.57 -101.50 2.78
CA GLU A 24 -81.74 -100.36 3.20
C GLU A 24 -80.71 -100.78 4.26
N LYS A 25 -81.06 -101.72 5.14
CA LYS A 25 -80.13 -102.26 6.15
C LYS A 25 -79.00 -103.10 5.56
N GLU A 26 -79.27 -103.85 4.49
CA GLU A 26 -78.27 -104.70 3.83
C GLU A 26 -77.21 -103.87 3.07
N LEU A 27 -77.58 -102.67 2.59
CA LEU A 27 -76.67 -101.74 1.91
C LEU A 27 -75.75 -100.98 2.88
N GLU A 28 -76.23 -100.71 4.10
CA GLU A 28 -75.48 -99.99 5.13
C GLU A 28 -74.41 -100.88 5.79
N GLU A 29 -74.70 -102.17 5.94
CA GLU A 29 -73.74 -103.15 6.47
C GLU A 29 -72.58 -103.42 5.48
N GLN A 30 -72.85 -103.41 4.16
CA GLN A 30 -71.79 -103.51 3.14
C GLN A 30 -70.88 -102.27 3.06
N ARG A 31 -71.36 -101.08 3.45
CA ARG A 31 -70.51 -99.87 3.51
C ARG A 31 -69.54 -99.90 4.68
N ARG A 32 -69.96 -100.41 5.84
CA ARG A 32 -69.12 -100.42 7.04
C ARG A 32 -67.90 -101.35 6.88
N LEU A 33 -68.06 -102.47 6.19
CA LEU A 33 -66.96 -103.40 5.91
C LEU A 33 -65.95 -102.87 4.86
N ALA A 34 -66.31 -101.85 4.07
CA ALA A 34 -65.40 -101.22 3.11
C ALA A 34 -64.55 -100.09 3.72
N GLU A 35 -64.99 -99.47 4.81
CA GLU A 35 -64.26 -98.40 5.50
C GLU A 35 -63.21 -98.91 6.50
N GLU A 36 -63.40 -100.10 7.09
CA GLU A 36 -62.45 -100.69 8.05
C GLU A 36 -61.20 -101.31 7.37
N GLY A 37 -61.14 -101.35 6.04
CA GLY A 37 -60.06 -101.97 5.25
C GLY A 37 -58.90 -101.05 4.81
N LYS A 38 -58.89 -99.75 5.17
CA LYS A 38 -57.81 -98.82 4.82
C LYS A 38 -57.19 -98.17 6.06
N SER A 39 -56.37 -98.94 6.76
CA SER A 39 -55.39 -98.41 7.73
C SER A 39 -54.04 -98.25 7.00
N GLU A 40 -53.62 -97.00 6.80
CA GLU A 40 -52.33 -96.61 6.18
C GLU A 40 -51.13 -96.92 7.09
N TRP A 41 -50.10 -97.53 6.50
CA TRP A 41 -48.73 -97.58 7.01
C TRP A 41 -47.97 -96.38 6.42
N VAL A 42 -47.25 -95.59 7.21
CA VAL A 42 -46.45 -94.42 6.74
C VAL A 42 -44.97 -94.61 7.09
N ASP A 43 -44.10 -94.42 6.09
CA ASP A 43 -42.66 -94.70 6.09
C ASP A 43 -41.82 -93.55 6.70
N PRO A 44 -40.98 -93.77 7.73
CA PRO A 44 -40.10 -92.76 8.35
C PRO A 44 -39.07 -92.11 7.41
N ALA A 45 -38.70 -92.75 6.29
CA ALA A 45 -37.74 -92.21 5.34
C ALA A 45 -38.27 -90.98 4.58
N ALA A 46 -39.59 -90.93 4.37
CA ALA A 46 -40.27 -89.80 3.73
C ALA A 46 -40.19 -88.52 4.59
N GLN A 47 -40.27 -88.65 5.92
CA GLN A 47 -40.17 -87.50 6.84
C GLN A 47 -38.76 -86.89 6.88
N THR A 48 -37.71 -87.71 6.78
CA THR A 48 -36.32 -87.20 6.74
C THR A 48 -35.98 -86.47 5.45
N GLU A 49 -36.49 -86.94 4.30
CA GLU A 49 -36.25 -86.29 3.01
C GLU A 49 -37.09 -85.02 2.87
N GLU A 50 -38.33 -85.03 3.36
CA GLU A 50 -39.20 -83.86 3.43
C GLU A 50 -38.63 -82.78 4.37
N ALA A 51 -38.03 -83.17 5.50
CA ALA A 51 -37.32 -82.25 6.39
C ALA A 51 -36.07 -81.63 5.74
N ARG A 52 -35.27 -82.40 4.99
CA ARG A 52 -34.11 -81.86 4.24
C ARG A 52 -34.55 -80.89 3.14
N LEU A 53 -35.63 -81.20 2.41
CA LEU A 53 -36.19 -80.32 1.39
C LEU A 53 -36.78 -79.04 2.00
N ALA A 54 -37.40 -79.11 3.18
CA ALA A 54 -37.87 -77.94 3.92
C ALA A 54 -36.72 -77.06 4.44
N GLU A 55 -35.64 -77.66 4.96
CA GLU A 55 -34.43 -76.93 5.38
C GLU A 55 -33.74 -76.24 4.18
N LEU A 56 -33.68 -76.91 3.03
CA LEU A 56 -33.14 -76.32 1.80
C LEU A 56 -34.00 -75.16 1.28
N ARG A 57 -35.34 -75.24 1.41
CA ARG A 57 -36.26 -74.16 1.04
C ARG A 57 -36.11 -72.96 1.97
N THR A 58 -36.08 -73.18 3.28
CA THR A 58 -35.87 -72.10 4.27
C THR A 58 -34.50 -71.46 4.15
N LYS A 59 -33.46 -72.22 3.82
CA LYS A 59 -32.12 -71.69 3.52
C LYS A 59 -32.11 -70.82 2.26
N LYS A 60 -32.70 -71.29 1.15
CA LYS A 60 -32.86 -70.48 -0.08
C LYS A 60 -33.70 -69.22 0.15
N GLU A 61 -34.72 -69.30 1.00
CA GLU A 61 -35.56 -68.16 1.37
C GLU A 61 -34.81 -67.14 2.23
N ARG A 62 -33.97 -67.60 3.17
CA ARG A 62 -33.06 -66.74 3.95
C ARG A 62 -32.01 -66.08 3.06
N GLU A 63 -31.36 -66.82 2.17
CA GLU A 63 -30.38 -66.29 1.21
C GLU A 63 -31.04 -65.27 0.27
N ALA A 64 -32.25 -65.56 -0.23
CA ALA A 64 -33.01 -64.61 -1.04
C ALA A 64 -33.43 -63.36 -0.26
N ARG A 65 -33.73 -63.48 1.03
CA ARG A 65 -34.05 -62.34 1.90
C ARG A 65 -32.82 -61.49 2.20
N GLU A 66 -31.69 -62.09 2.54
CA GLU A 66 -30.42 -61.38 2.75
C GLU A 66 -29.96 -60.68 1.47
N GLN A 67 -30.14 -61.32 0.31
CA GLN A 67 -29.84 -60.71 -0.98
C GLN A 67 -30.72 -59.48 -1.25
N ARG A 68 -32.03 -59.57 -0.98
CA ARG A 68 -32.94 -58.42 -1.08
C ARG A 68 -32.62 -57.31 -0.08
N GLU A 69 -32.21 -57.65 1.14
CA GLU A 69 -31.80 -56.67 2.16
C GLU A 69 -30.50 -55.95 1.75
N LYS A 70 -29.52 -56.66 1.19
CA LYS A 70 -28.29 -56.06 0.63
C LYS A 70 -28.59 -55.15 -0.56
N GLU A 71 -29.41 -55.62 -1.50
CA GLU A 71 -29.85 -54.82 -2.67
C GLU A 71 -30.63 -53.58 -2.24
N ALA A 72 -31.46 -53.67 -1.20
CA ALA A 72 -32.18 -52.52 -0.65
C ALA A 72 -31.23 -51.50 0.00
N ILE A 73 -30.23 -51.96 0.76
CA ILE A 73 -29.22 -51.08 1.37
C ILE A 73 -28.36 -50.41 0.29
N GLU A 74 -27.94 -51.15 -0.73
CA GLU A 74 -27.18 -50.62 -1.86
C GLU A 74 -27.99 -49.58 -2.65
N ALA A 75 -29.28 -49.84 -2.89
CA ALA A 75 -30.19 -48.88 -3.52
C ALA A 75 -30.32 -47.59 -2.70
N ILE A 76 -30.44 -47.68 -1.36
CA ILE A 76 -30.47 -46.50 -0.48
C ILE A 76 -29.16 -45.72 -0.58
N PHE A 77 -28.01 -46.40 -0.59
CA PHE A 77 -26.70 -45.73 -0.70
C PHE A 77 -26.52 -45.03 -2.06
N VAL A 78 -26.92 -45.67 -3.16
CA VAL A 78 -26.89 -45.07 -4.50
C VAL A 78 -27.81 -43.86 -4.57
N GLN A 79 -29.02 -43.95 -4.01
CA GLN A 79 -29.97 -42.84 -3.93
C GLN A 79 -29.40 -41.67 -3.10
N ALA A 80 -28.78 -41.96 -1.95
CA ALA A 80 -28.14 -40.96 -1.10
C ALA A 80 -26.96 -40.27 -1.82
N LYS A 81 -26.17 -41.02 -2.60
CA LYS A 81 -25.07 -40.46 -3.39
C LYS A 81 -25.58 -39.55 -4.51
N LEU A 82 -26.61 -39.98 -5.23
CA LEU A 82 -27.21 -39.20 -6.33
C LEU A 82 -27.87 -37.92 -5.82
N THR A 83 -28.59 -38.00 -4.70
CA THR A 83 -29.20 -36.82 -4.05
C THR A 83 -28.14 -35.85 -3.56
N ASN A 84 -27.04 -36.31 -2.94
CA ASN A 84 -25.92 -35.44 -2.54
C ASN A 84 -25.27 -34.73 -3.74
N VAL A 85 -25.06 -35.42 -4.86
CA VAL A 85 -24.52 -34.81 -6.09
C VAL A 85 -25.49 -33.76 -6.64
N ASN A 86 -26.78 -34.07 -6.68
CA ASN A 86 -27.81 -33.13 -7.13
C ASN A 86 -27.90 -31.90 -6.21
N CYS A 87 -27.83 -32.08 -4.88
CA CYS A 87 -27.83 -30.95 -3.93
C CYS A 87 -26.60 -30.05 -4.15
N ARG A 88 -25.40 -30.63 -4.29
CA ARG A 88 -24.18 -29.87 -4.58
C ARG A 88 -24.26 -29.11 -5.91
N HIS A 89 -24.82 -29.75 -6.94
CA HIS A 89 -25.00 -29.10 -8.24
C HIS A 89 -26.01 -27.95 -8.15
N GLN A 90 -27.12 -28.12 -7.44
CA GLN A 90 -28.09 -27.06 -7.19
C GLN A 90 -27.50 -25.89 -6.39
N GLU A 91 -26.66 -26.16 -5.39
CA GLU A 91 -25.93 -25.13 -4.66
C GLU A 91 -24.94 -24.37 -5.56
N GLN A 92 -24.20 -25.08 -6.42
CA GLN A 92 -23.30 -24.46 -7.39
C GLN A 92 -24.05 -23.57 -8.36
N VAL A 93 -25.15 -24.05 -8.96
CA VAL A 93 -25.99 -23.25 -9.88
C VAL A 93 -26.53 -22.01 -9.17
N ARG A 94 -27.01 -22.14 -7.93
CA ARG A 94 -27.49 -21.00 -7.14
C ARG A 94 -26.36 -19.99 -6.87
N MET A 95 -25.15 -20.46 -6.53
CA MET A 95 -24.00 -19.56 -6.34
C MET A 95 -23.59 -18.87 -7.64
N GLU A 96 -23.60 -19.59 -8.77
CA GLU A 96 -23.31 -19.02 -10.09
C GLU A 96 -24.33 -17.93 -10.47
N GLU A 97 -25.62 -18.18 -10.24
CA GLU A 97 -26.68 -17.18 -10.44
C GLU A 97 -26.48 -15.94 -9.56
N GLN A 98 -26.13 -16.12 -8.29
CA GLN A 98 -25.84 -15.01 -7.37
C GLN A 98 -24.59 -14.22 -7.79
N ILE A 99 -23.54 -14.90 -8.23
CA ILE A 99 -22.32 -14.26 -8.76
C ILE A 99 -22.67 -13.45 -10.01
N GLU A 100 -23.48 -13.98 -10.90
CA GLU A 100 -23.89 -13.30 -12.14
C GLU A 100 -24.76 -12.07 -11.85
N GLU A 101 -25.67 -12.14 -10.89
CA GLU A 101 -26.45 -10.99 -10.44
C GLU A 101 -25.55 -9.91 -9.83
N LEU A 102 -24.59 -10.31 -8.97
CA LEU A 102 -23.61 -9.39 -8.39
C LEU A 102 -22.71 -8.75 -9.46
N ARG A 103 -22.27 -9.52 -10.48
CA ARG A 103 -21.51 -8.99 -11.61
C ARG A 103 -22.25 -7.88 -12.33
N LYS A 104 -23.54 -8.07 -12.63
CA LYS A 104 -24.36 -7.04 -13.28
C LYS A 104 -24.47 -5.76 -12.44
N VAL A 105 -24.60 -5.89 -11.11
CA VAL A 105 -24.61 -4.75 -10.20
C VAL A 105 -23.27 -4.02 -10.24
N VAL A 106 -22.16 -4.75 -10.14
CA VAL A 106 -20.80 -4.19 -10.20
C VAL A 106 -20.56 -3.48 -11.53
N ASP A 107 -20.92 -4.09 -12.66
CA ASP A 107 -20.77 -3.50 -14.00
C ASP A 107 -21.60 -2.23 -14.18
N THR A 108 -22.83 -2.22 -13.65
CA THR A 108 -23.67 -1.02 -13.69
C THR A 108 -23.08 0.09 -12.84
N LYS A 109 -22.55 -0.24 -11.65
CA LYS A 109 -21.96 0.74 -10.73
C LYS A 109 -20.62 1.26 -11.24
N SER A 110 -19.78 0.41 -11.83
CA SER A 110 -18.52 0.82 -12.44
C SER A 110 -18.77 1.78 -13.60
N ALA A 111 -19.75 1.51 -14.48
CA ALA A 111 -20.13 2.43 -15.55
C ALA A 111 -20.61 3.79 -15.02
N GLN A 112 -21.41 3.80 -13.93
CA GLN A 112 -21.83 5.05 -13.28
C GLN A 112 -20.64 5.86 -12.74
N VAL A 113 -19.67 5.17 -12.11
CA VAL A 113 -18.44 5.79 -11.60
C VAL A 113 -17.60 6.37 -12.75
N THR A 114 -17.40 5.62 -13.84
CA THR A 114 -16.67 6.11 -15.03
C THR A 114 -17.31 7.36 -15.61
N MET A 115 -18.65 7.39 -15.75
CA MET A 115 -19.35 8.58 -16.24
C MET A 115 -19.18 9.81 -15.33
N HIS A 116 -19.13 9.62 -14.01
CA HIS A 116 -18.88 10.72 -13.07
C HIS A 116 -17.44 11.22 -13.16
N ILE A 117 -16.47 10.32 -13.24
CA ILE A 117 -15.05 10.65 -13.42
C ILE A 117 -14.87 11.49 -14.69
N GLU A 118 -15.40 11.04 -15.84
CA GLU A 118 -15.30 11.78 -17.10
C GLU A 118 -15.91 13.19 -17.02
N LYS A 119 -16.99 13.35 -16.24
CA LYS A 119 -17.62 14.66 -16.02
C LYS A 119 -16.71 15.57 -15.19
N ILE A 120 -16.11 15.05 -14.14
CA ILE A 120 -15.15 15.79 -13.30
C ILE A 120 -13.93 16.19 -14.13
N GLU A 121 -13.39 15.27 -14.94
CA GLU A 121 -12.24 15.54 -15.82
C GLU A 121 -12.53 16.64 -16.84
N LYS A 122 -13.70 16.62 -17.48
CA LYS A 122 -14.13 17.69 -18.41
C LYS A 122 -14.25 19.04 -17.73
N GLU A 123 -14.74 19.09 -16.49
CA GLU A 123 -14.80 20.34 -15.73
C GLU A 123 -13.38 20.84 -15.39
N VAL A 124 -12.48 19.96 -14.97
CA VAL A 124 -11.08 20.32 -14.71
C VAL A 124 -10.39 20.83 -15.97
N GLU A 125 -10.61 20.17 -17.11
CA GLU A 125 -10.08 20.60 -18.42
C GLU A 125 -10.64 21.97 -18.83
N TRP A 126 -11.93 22.21 -18.60
CA TRP A 126 -12.55 23.51 -18.81
C TRP A 126 -11.94 24.61 -17.93
N GLN A 127 -11.74 24.34 -16.63
CA GLN A 127 -11.09 25.27 -15.71
C GLN A 127 -9.64 25.56 -16.12
N LYS A 128 -8.93 24.56 -16.65
CA LYS A 128 -7.59 24.74 -17.19
C LYS A 128 -7.59 25.65 -18.42
N TYR A 129 -8.51 25.43 -19.35
CA TYR A 129 -8.68 26.29 -20.53
C TYR A 129 -8.86 27.76 -20.14
N LEU A 130 -9.68 28.03 -19.11
CA LEU A 130 -9.91 29.37 -18.58
C LEU A 130 -8.68 30.03 -17.96
N LYS A 131 -7.76 29.25 -17.35
CA LYS A 131 -6.57 29.79 -16.67
C LYS A 131 -5.46 30.21 -17.64
N CYS A 132 -5.46 29.74 -18.89
CA CYS A 132 -4.43 30.05 -19.90
C CYS A 132 -2.99 29.96 -19.36
N SER A 133 -2.66 28.89 -18.64
CA SER A 133 -1.32 28.71 -18.06
C SER A 133 -0.27 28.44 -19.15
N PRO A 134 0.95 29.00 -19.05
CA PRO A 134 2.05 28.69 -19.96
C PRO A 134 2.68 27.31 -19.70
N LEU A 135 2.31 26.65 -18.60
CA LEU A 135 2.84 25.34 -18.22
C LEU A 135 2.33 24.21 -19.15
N PRO A 136 3.16 23.19 -19.42
CA PRO A 136 2.76 22.04 -20.23
C PRO A 136 1.62 21.25 -19.55
N ASP A 137 0.84 20.52 -20.35
CA ASP A 137 -0.12 19.56 -19.81
C ASP A 137 0.58 18.28 -19.39
N PRO A 138 0.48 17.83 -18.12
CA PRO A 138 0.99 16.52 -17.70
C PRO A 138 0.48 15.33 -18.54
N ASN A 139 -0.69 15.45 -19.17
CA ASN A 139 -1.25 14.42 -20.05
C ASN A 139 -0.71 14.48 -21.49
N ASP A 140 -0.13 15.62 -21.92
CA ASP A 140 0.51 15.76 -23.24
C ASP A 140 2.02 15.49 -23.13
N GLU A 141 2.39 14.25 -23.43
CA GLU A 141 3.78 13.78 -23.39
C GLU A 141 4.73 14.63 -24.25
N ARG A 142 4.28 15.10 -25.42
CA ARG A 142 5.13 15.89 -26.32
C ARG A 142 5.42 17.25 -25.70
N SER A 143 4.40 17.90 -25.17
CA SER A 143 4.54 19.20 -24.50
C SER A 143 5.43 19.09 -23.26
N MET A 144 5.20 18.06 -22.43
CA MET A 144 6.03 17.77 -21.25
C MET A 144 7.51 17.58 -21.61
N ASN A 145 7.81 16.70 -22.56
CA ASN A 145 9.20 16.44 -22.96
C ASN A 145 9.87 17.70 -23.55
N THR A 146 9.11 18.49 -24.31
CA THR A 146 9.61 19.76 -24.86
C THR A 146 9.97 20.74 -23.75
N PHE A 147 9.06 20.95 -22.80
CA PHE A 147 9.28 21.83 -21.65
C PHE A 147 10.48 21.36 -20.81
N LEU A 148 10.54 20.08 -20.45
CA LEU A 148 11.61 19.52 -19.61
C LEU A 148 12.99 19.70 -20.26
N ASN A 149 13.11 19.48 -21.57
CA ASN A 149 14.37 19.65 -22.28
C ASN A 149 14.77 21.14 -22.40
N LEU A 150 13.83 22.00 -22.79
CA LEU A 150 14.09 23.44 -22.89
C LEU A 150 14.50 24.04 -21.54
N TRP A 151 13.81 23.64 -20.46
CA TRP A 151 14.15 24.14 -19.14
C TRP A 151 15.47 23.56 -18.63
N ALA A 152 15.78 22.29 -18.91
CA ALA A 152 17.08 21.71 -18.58
C ALA A 152 18.25 22.46 -19.28
N ASP A 153 18.09 22.85 -20.54
CA ASP A 153 19.13 23.54 -21.31
C ASP A 153 19.24 25.04 -21.00
N SER A 154 18.16 25.65 -20.49
CA SER A 154 18.20 27.05 -20.08
C SER A 154 19.17 27.26 -18.92
N THR A 155 19.89 28.38 -18.93
CA THR A 155 20.74 28.79 -17.82
C THR A 155 20.06 29.94 -17.08
N PRO A 156 20.01 29.95 -15.73
CA PRO A 156 19.40 31.05 -14.96
C PRO A 156 20.11 32.42 -15.09
N SER A 157 20.97 32.60 -16.09
CA SER A 157 21.83 33.78 -16.27
C SER A 157 21.15 34.84 -17.13
N GLY A 158 20.66 35.90 -16.48
CA GLY A 158 20.66 37.24 -17.04
C GLY A 158 21.91 37.98 -16.55
N ASP A 159 22.54 38.78 -17.41
CA ASP A 159 23.79 39.50 -17.12
C ASP A 159 23.65 40.59 -16.02
N ASP A 160 22.43 40.86 -15.52
CA ASP A 160 22.13 42.00 -14.62
C ASP A 160 21.39 41.64 -13.31
N GLU A 161 20.93 40.39 -13.11
CA GLU A 161 20.15 39.99 -11.92
C GLU A 161 20.88 38.91 -11.10
N SER A 162 20.73 38.90 -9.77
CA SER A 162 21.35 37.85 -8.95
C SER A 162 20.82 36.49 -9.40
N THR A 163 21.73 35.55 -9.70
CA THR A 163 21.39 34.24 -10.29
C THR A 163 20.38 33.44 -9.44
N VAL A 164 20.31 33.73 -8.14
CA VAL A 164 19.31 33.17 -7.21
C VAL A 164 17.91 33.75 -7.46
N SER A 165 17.79 35.07 -7.64
CA SER A 165 16.50 35.75 -7.90
C SER A 165 15.83 35.19 -9.16
N ALA A 166 16.61 35.01 -10.24
CA ALA A 166 16.12 34.44 -11.48
C ALA A 166 15.55 33.02 -11.29
N LEU A 167 16.30 32.13 -10.62
CA LEU A 167 15.80 30.79 -10.29
C LEU A 167 14.55 30.85 -9.40
N PHE A 168 14.50 31.78 -8.44
CA PHE A 168 13.35 31.92 -7.55
C PHE A 168 12.10 32.42 -8.27
N GLY A 169 12.26 33.14 -9.38
CA GLY A 169 11.16 33.48 -10.29
C GLY A 169 10.64 32.27 -11.06
N GLU A 170 11.50 31.31 -11.41
CA GLU A 170 11.15 30.10 -12.18
C GLU A 170 10.60 28.96 -11.30
N LEU A 171 11.08 28.83 -10.06
CA LEU A 171 10.71 27.72 -9.16
C LEU A 171 9.20 27.59 -8.86
N PRO A 172 8.42 28.67 -8.64
CA PRO A 172 6.98 28.55 -8.40
C PRO A 172 6.23 27.82 -9.50
N ASP A 173 6.60 28.07 -10.76
CA ASP A 173 6.00 27.44 -11.94
C ASP A 173 6.40 25.95 -12.04
N ALA A 174 7.67 25.64 -11.73
CA ALA A 174 8.14 24.25 -11.67
C ALA A 174 7.47 23.45 -10.54
N GLU A 175 7.30 24.05 -9.36
CA GLU A 175 6.60 23.43 -8.23
C GLU A 175 5.12 23.22 -8.53
N LEU A 176 4.47 24.19 -9.16
CA LEU A 176 3.09 24.03 -9.62
C LEU A 176 2.96 22.87 -10.62
N LEU A 177 3.94 22.70 -11.53
CA LEU A 177 3.96 21.58 -12.45
C LEU A 177 4.18 20.24 -11.73
N CYS A 178 5.01 20.20 -10.67
CA CYS A 178 5.10 19.05 -9.78
C CYS A 178 3.76 18.73 -9.11
N GLU A 179 3.05 19.72 -8.56
CA GLU A 179 1.73 19.47 -7.96
C GLU A 179 0.74 18.89 -8.99
N GLN A 180 0.73 19.40 -10.22
CA GLN A 180 -0.13 18.92 -11.31
C GLN A 180 0.23 17.49 -11.76
N LEU A 181 1.52 17.18 -11.89
CA LEU A 181 1.99 15.84 -12.20
C LEU A 181 1.58 14.84 -11.11
N ASP A 182 1.70 15.21 -9.83
CA ASP A 182 1.36 14.33 -8.72
C ASP A 182 -0.15 14.07 -8.65
N HIS A 183 -0.97 15.09 -8.87
CA HIS A 183 -2.41 14.96 -8.94
C HIS A 183 -2.84 13.97 -10.05
N LYS A 184 -2.26 14.10 -11.25
CA LYS A 184 -2.54 13.16 -12.35
C LYS A 184 -2.01 11.75 -12.06
N ARG A 185 -0.85 11.66 -11.41
CA ARG A 185 -0.24 10.38 -11.02
C ARG A 185 -1.12 9.64 -10.02
N CYS A 186 -1.65 10.34 -9.01
CA CYS A 186 -2.56 9.76 -8.03
C CYS A 186 -3.91 9.36 -8.66
N ALA A 187 -4.47 10.18 -9.56
CA ALA A 187 -5.67 9.79 -10.31
C ALA A 187 -5.44 8.51 -11.14
N ALA A 188 -4.26 8.38 -11.78
CA ALA A 188 -3.89 7.14 -12.49
C ALA A 188 -3.80 5.93 -11.55
N ARG A 189 -3.31 6.13 -10.31
CA ARG A 189 -3.28 5.08 -9.28
C ARG A 189 -4.68 4.66 -8.85
N ASP A 190 -5.58 5.62 -8.60
CA ASP A 190 -6.97 5.38 -8.22
C ASP A 190 -7.74 4.62 -9.32
N HIS A 191 -7.42 4.88 -10.60
CA HIS A 191 -8.02 4.18 -11.74
C HIS A 191 -7.28 2.89 -12.14
N HIS A 192 -6.28 2.44 -11.36
CA HIS A 192 -5.45 1.27 -11.66
C HIS A 192 -4.77 1.32 -13.05
N ASN A 193 -4.48 2.52 -13.55
CA ASN A 193 -3.79 2.73 -14.83
C ASN A 193 -2.28 2.81 -14.60
N GLU A 194 -1.64 1.64 -14.50
CA GLU A 194 -0.21 1.54 -14.19
C GLU A 194 0.69 2.17 -15.27
N LYS A 195 0.27 2.18 -16.54
CA LYS A 195 1.05 2.77 -17.63
C LYS A 195 1.19 4.29 -17.46
N ASP A 196 0.07 4.97 -17.21
CA ASP A 196 0.08 6.41 -17.00
C ASP A 196 0.73 6.77 -15.67
N PHE A 197 0.52 5.97 -14.61
CA PHE A 197 1.20 6.15 -13.33
C PHE A 197 2.73 6.17 -13.51
N GLN A 198 3.29 5.17 -14.20
CA GLN A 198 4.74 5.09 -14.41
C GLN A 198 5.25 6.20 -15.34
N ARG A 199 4.53 6.55 -16.40
CA ARG A 199 4.90 7.68 -17.28
C ARG A 199 4.99 8.99 -16.49
N LEU A 200 3.95 9.32 -15.74
CA LEU A 200 3.87 10.55 -14.94
C LEU A 200 4.94 10.58 -13.84
N ARG A 201 5.23 9.41 -13.24
CA ARG A 201 6.32 9.25 -12.28
C ARG A 201 7.70 9.56 -12.91
N VAL A 202 7.97 9.08 -14.12
CA VAL A 202 9.23 9.39 -14.83
C VAL A 202 9.35 10.89 -15.11
N HIS A 203 8.28 11.55 -15.55
CA HIS A 203 8.29 13.01 -15.73
C HIS A 203 8.52 13.77 -14.42
N MET A 204 7.90 13.33 -13.32
CA MET A 204 8.11 13.91 -11.99
C MET A 204 9.57 13.80 -11.55
N LEU A 205 10.16 12.61 -11.64
CA LEU A 205 11.55 12.38 -11.28
C LEU A 205 12.50 13.22 -12.15
N ARG A 206 12.19 13.34 -13.44
CA ARG A 206 12.97 14.19 -14.36
C ARG A 206 12.88 15.67 -13.98
N LEU A 207 11.69 16.17 -13.66
CA LEU A 207 11.50 17.56 -13.24
C LEU A 207 12.23 17.86 -11.93
N ARG A 208 12.13 16.97 -10.93
CA ARG A 208 12.87 17.06 -9.66
C ARG A 208 14.38 17.02 -9.88
N GLN A 209 14.87 16.21 -10.81
CA GLN A 209 16.29 16.21 -11.18
C GLN A 209 16.71 17.55 -11.78
N ILE A 210 15.91 18.13 -12.70
CA ILE A 210 16.21 19.43 -13.30
C ILE A 210 16.25 20.52 -12.24
N ILE A 211 15.29 20.54 -11.29
CA ILE A 211 15.31 21.50 -10.18
C ILE A 211 16.63 21.40 -9.38
N ASN A 212 17.06 20.18 -9.05
CA ASN A 212 18.33 19.96 -8.36
C ASN A 212 19.55 20.39 -9.20
N ASP A 213 19.55 20.12 -10.50
CA ASP A 213 20.60 20.54 -11.42
C ASP A 213 20.67 22.08 -11.50
N LYS A 214 19.52 22.77 -11.47
CA LYS A 214 19.45 24.25 -11.42
C LYS A 214 20.05 24.79 -10.14
N TRP A 215 19.73 24.18 -8.99
CA TRP A 215 20.36 24.56 -7.72
C TRP A 215 21.88 24.39 -7.76
N ASP A 216 22.38 23.33 -8.40
CA ASP A 216 23.81 23.11 -8.60
C ASP A 216 24.44 24.22 -9.48
N VAL A 217 23.82 24.54 -10.61
CA VAL A 217 24.27 25.61 -11.53
C VAL A 217 24.35 26.95 -10.79
N VAL A 218 23.29 27.33 -10.07
CA VAL A 218 23.23 28.59 -9.31
C VAL A 218 24.29 28.60 -8.21
N SER A 219 24.39 27.52 -7.43
CA SER A 219 25.38 27.40 -6.35
C SER A 219 26.81 27.50 -6.87
N GLN A 220 27.10 26.85 -8.01
CA GLN A 220 28.41 26.93 -8.65
C GLN A 220 28.72 28.36 -9.10
N HIS A 221 27.74 29.01 -9.74
CA HIS A 221 27.91 30.39 -10.20
C HIS A 221 28.22 31.32 -9.02
N ILE A 222 27.51 31.19 -7.91
CA ILE A 222 27.75 31.97 -6.69
C ILE A 222 29.16 31.73 -6.15
N LEU A 223 29.58 30.47 -6.00
CA LEU A 223 30.92 30.15 -5.48
C LEU A 223 32.03 30.68 -6.40
N GLN A 224 31.84 30.60 -7.73
CA GLN A 224 32.78 31.15 -8.70
C GLN A 224 32.88 32.67 -8.61
N HIS A 225 31.81 33.35 -8.18
CA HIS A 225 31.71 34.81 -8.09
C HIS A 225 31.74 35.32 -6.64
N VAL A 226 32.31 34.55 -5.71
CA VAL A 226 32.27 34.86 -4.27
C VAL A 226 32.85 36.24 -3.93
N ASP A 227 33.77 36.76 -4.74
CA ASP A 227 34.35 38.11 -4.62
C ASP A 227 33.36 39.24 -4.82
N GLN A 228 32.27 39.00 -5.55
CA GLN A 228 31.20 39.99 -5.74
C GLN A 228 30.31 40.11 -4.49
N TYR A 229 30.37 39.13 -3.59
CA TYR A 229 29.53 39.06 -2.40
C TYR A 229 30.32 39.29 -1.11
N SER A 230 31.60 38.90 -1.06
CA SER A 230 32.44 39.05 0.12
C SER A 230 32.81 40.52 0.34
N ARG A 231 32.33 41.10 1.44
CA ARG A 231 32.52 42.52 1.78
C ARG A 231 33.75 42.76 2.66
N GLU A 232 34.19 41.74 3.41
CA GLU A 232 35.31 41.85 4.35
C GLU A 232 36.35 40.73 4.15
N PRO A 233 37.65 41.04 4.07
CA PRO A 233 38.70 40.09 3.71
C PRO A 233 38.97 38.98 4.75
N ASN A 234 38.34 39.05 5.93
CA ASN A 234 38.54 38.10 7.04
C ASN A 234 37.25 37.42 7.49
N GLU A 235 36.20 37.45 6.67
CA GLU A 235 34.93 36.79 6.96
C GLU A 235 34.71 35.58 6.06
N ASN A 236 33.98 34.60 6.59
CA ASN A 236 33.47 33.52 5.76
C ASN A 236 32.30 34.04 4.90
N PHE A 237 32.09 33.41 3.75
CA PHE A 237 30.99 33.76 2.85
C PHE A 237 29.65 33.20 3.37
N TYR A 238 28.58 33.97 3.24
CA TYR A 238 27.21 33.56 3.50
C TYR A 238 26.27 34.08 2.42
N LEU A 239 25.34 33.24 2.02
CA LEU A 239 24.16 33.63 1.27
C LEU A 239 22.98 32.82 1.79
N VAL A 240 21.87 33.51 2.05
CA VAL A 240 20.64 32.90 2.54
C VAL A 240 19.46 33.51 1.80
N ASP A 241 18.55 32.65 1.35
CA ASP A 241 17.33 33.08 0.69
C ASP A 241 16.26 31.98 0.79
N SER A 242 15.01 32.31 0.50
CA SER A 242 13.90 31.36 0.58
C SER A 242 12.80 31.61 -0.45
N THR A 243 12.07 30.55 -0.77
CA THR A 243 10.78 30.58 -1.47
C THR A 243 9.72 29.86 -0.62
N ARG A 244 8.51 29.69 -1.17
CA ARG A 244 7.44 28.93 -0.51
C ARG A 244 7.84 27.49 -0.17
N HIS A 245 8.62 26.84 -1.03
CA HIS A 245 8.96 25.40 -0.91
C HIS A 245 10.43 25.16 -0.57
N TYR A 246 11.27 26.19 -0.63
CA TYR A 246 12.71 26.05 -0.47
C TYR A 246 13.28 27.01 0.57
N GLY A 247 14.08 26.50 1.50
CA GLY A 247 15.03 27.29 2.29
C GLY A 247 16.44 27.03 1.81
N PHE A 248 17.17 28.07 1.41
CA PHE A 248 18.52 27.95 0.86
C PHE A 248 19.53 28.69 1.72
N GLY A 249 20.59 27.99 2.13
CA GLY A 249 21.75 28.54 2.80
C GLY A 249 23.04 28.02 2.17
N LEU A 250 23.96 28.91 1.84
CA LEU A 250 25.29 28.59 1.33
C LEU A 250 26.35 29.30 2.15
N TRP A 251 27.25 28.51 2.73
CA TRP A 251 28.39 29.00 3.49
C TRP A 251 29.68 28.62 2.78
N GLY A 252 30.64 29.54 2.69
CA GLY A 252 31.96 29.30 2.10
C GLY A 252 33.09 29.60 3.08
N ASN A 253 33.98 28.64 3.32
CA ASN A 253 35.11 28.81 4.24
C ASN A 253 36.27 29.55 3.60
N LEU A 254 36.29 30.87 3.73
CA LEU A 254 37.39 31.72 3.25
C LEU A 254 38.50 31.87 4.30
N THR A 255 38.17 31.79 5.59
CA THR A 255 39.10 32.11 6.69
C THR A 255 39.91 30.92 7.20
N LYS A 256 39.36 29.69 7.09
CA LYS A 256 39.97 28.45 7.57
C LYS A 256 40.36 28.53 9.06
N ASN A 257 39.51 29.18 9.85
CA ASN A 257 39.76 29.47 11.26
C ASN A 257 39.21 28.35 12.18
N PRO A 258 40.04 27.62 12.94
CA PRO A 258 39.58 26.55 13.83
C PRO A 258 38.75 27.04 15.03
N ARG A 259 38.73 28.36 15.29
CA ARG A 259 37.88 28.97 16.33
C ARG A 259 36.47 29.26 15.81
N PHE A 260 36.26 29.24 14.49
CA PHE A 260 34.95 29.37 13.90
C PHE A 260 34.19 28.05 14.08
N LYS A 261 33.02 28.10 14.75
CA LYS A 261 32.33 26.90 15.23
C LYS A 261 30.90 26.74 14.73
N THR A 262 30.29 27.78 14.16
CA THR A 262 28.84 27.81 13.91
C THR A 262 28.51 28.50 12.61
N ILE A 263 27.77 27.84 11.74
CA ILE A 263 27.09 28.42 10.59
C ILE A 263 25.65 28.72 11.02
N ASP A 264 25.17 29.92 10.73
CA ASP A 264 23.80 30.30 11.05
C ASP A 264 23.11 30.94 9.85
N PHE A 265 21.92 30.44 9.53
CA PHE A 265 21.04 30.92 8.48
C PHE A 265 19.67 31.22 9.11
N ASP A 266 19.64 32.20 10.01
CA ASP A 266 18.45 32.60 10.78
C ASP A 266 17.19 32.78 9.92
N ALA A 267 17.32 33.40 8.75
CA ALA A 267 16.21 33.70 7.85
C ALA A 267 15.44 32.46 7.36
N VAL A 268 16.08 31.28 7.41
CA VAL A 268 15.51 29.98 7.02
C VAL A 268 15.54 28.98 8.16
N SER A 269 15.83 29.44 9.39
CA SER A 269 15.87 28.60 10.60
C SER A 269 16.78 27.38 10.48
N MET A 270 17.88 27.50 9.76
CA MET A 270 18.89 26.46 9.60
C MET A 270 20.20 26.88 10.25
N SER A 271 20.83 25.98 10.99
CA SER A 271 22.13 26.24 11.61
C SER A 271 22.95 24.96 11.73
N SER A 272 24.26 25.12 11.89
CA SER A 272 25.17 24.00 12.05
C SER A 272 26.34 24.34 12.97
N SER A 273 26.77 23.39 13.80
CA SER A 273 28.04 23.46 14.51
C SER A 273 29.11 22.63 13.81
N LEU A 274 30.21 23.30 13.46
CA LEU A 274 31.29 22.73 12.68
C LEU A 274 32.33 22.01 13.54
N PRO A 275 32.70 20.78 13.16
CA PRO A 275 33.88 20.11 13.68
C PRO A 275 35.17 20.73 13.12
N LYS A 276 36.28 20.58 13.87
CA LYS A 276 37.59 21.16 13.52
C LYS A 276 38.07 20.83 12.09
N PRO A 277 37.92 19.59 11.56
CA PRO A 277 38.33 19.29 10.19
C PRO A 277 37.61 20.15 9.14
N LEU A 278 36.31 20.43 9.30
CA LEU A 278 35.55 21.26 8.36
C LEU A 278 35.92 22.74 8.50
N ALA A 279 36.13 23.21 9.74
CA ALA A 279 36.54 24.59 10.00
C ALA A 279 37.93 24.96 9.40
N LEU A 280 38.80 23.97 9.20
CA LEU A 280 40.14 24.15 8.62
C LEU A 280 40.21 23.87 7.10
N ALA A 281 39.20 23.22 6.53
CA ALA A 281 39.22 22.80 5.13
C ALA A 281 38.74 23.89 4.17
N SER A 282 39.23 23.85 2.93
CA SER A 282 38.80 24.74 1.83
C SER A 282 37.48 24.25 1.24
N VAL A 283 36.38 24.42 1.99
CA VAL A 283 35.07 23.84 1.67
C VAL A 283 33.94 24.85 1.78
N ALA A 284 32.87 24.59 1.03
CA ALA A 284 31.58 25.21 1.19
C ALA A 284 30.58 24.17 1.70
N ILE A 285 29.57 24.64 2.42
CA ILE A 285 28.44 23.81 2.86
C ILE A 285 27.16 24.45 2.36
N ARG A 286 26.38 23.68 1.60
CA ARG A 286 25.02 24.04 1.20
C ARG A 286 24.02 23.30 2.07
N MET A 287 23.08 24.05 2.63
CA MET A 287 21.89 23.56 3.29
C MET A 287 20.70 23.98 2.43
N LEU A 288 20.04 23.01 1.79
CA LEU A 288 18.85 23.24 0.99
C LEU A 288 17.70 22.43 1.57
N TYR A 289 16.75 23.09 2.20
CA TYR A 289 15.55 22.44 2.72
C TYR A 289 14.43 22.53 1.68
N GLU A 290 13.95 21.38 1.20
CA GLU A 290 12.80 21.27 0.29
C GLU A 290 11.58 20.76 1.07
N SER A 291 10.46 21.45 0.92
CA SER A 291 9.19 21.12 1.59
C SER A 291 8.04 20.95 0.60
N GLY A 292 7.05 20.15 0.98
CA GLY A 292 5.83 19.94 0.20
C GLY A 292 5.62 18.50 -0.25
N ASN A 293 4.42 18.23 -0.76
CA ASN A 293 3.90 16.86 -0.92
C ASN A 293 4.66 15.99 -1.93
N THR A 294 5.45 16.60 -2.81
CA THR A 294 6.16 15.91 -3.90
C THR A 294 7.63 15.64 -3.61
N VAL A 295 8.17 16.13 -2.49
CA VAL A 295 9.58 15.92 -2.11
C VAL A 295 9.91 14.43 -1.94
N GLY A 296 8.97 13.65 -1.41
CA GLY A 296 9.13 12.22 -1.15
C GLY A 296 9.27 11.37 -2.41
N VAL A 297 8.88 11.88 -3.59
CA VAL A 297 8.81 11.08 -4.83
C VAL A 297 10.17 10.53 -5.25
N SER A 298 11.24 11.30 -5.03
CA SER A 298 12.62 10.89 -5.30
C SER A 298 13.10 9.72 -4.44
N PHE A 299 12.37 9.39 -3.37
CA PHE A 299 12.74 8.41 -2.35
C PHE A 299 11.69 7.29 -2.21
N GLU A 300 10.73 7.18 -3.13
CA GLU A 300 9.66 6.17 -3.07
C GLU A 300 10.16 4.73 -3.35
N GLU A 301 11.19 4.58 -4.19
CA GLU A 301 11.83 3.28 -4.44
C GLU A 301 12.78 2.94 -3.30
N GLN A 302 12.31 2.13 -2.35
CA GLN A 302 13.06 1.72 -1.17
C GLN A 302 13.24 0.21 -1.09
N GLU A 303 14.38 -0.21 -0.54
CA GLU A 303 14.59 -1.58 -0.11
C GLU A 303 14.29 -1.73 1.39
N GLY A 304 13.76 -2.88 1.82
CA GLY A 304 13.44 -3.12 3.23
C GLY A 304 12.20 -2.36 3.74
N ILE A 305 12.34 -1.65 4.87
CA ILE A 305 11.21 -0.97 5.52
C ILE A 305 10.92 0.35 4.80
N SER A 306 9.69 0.51 4.31
CA SER A 306 9.26 1.76 3.68
C SER A 306 9.10 2.87 4.72
N MET A 307 9.80 3.98 4.51
CA MET A 307 9.76 5.15 5.37
C MET A 307 9.37 6.39 4.58
N SER A 308 8.54 7.25 5.17
CA SER A 308 8.09 8.51 4.56
C SER A 308 8.73 9.71 5.27
N PRO A 309 9.28 10.69 4.52
CA PRO A 309 9.71 11.96 5.07
C PRO A 309 8.53 12.75 5.64
N VAL A 310 8.71 13.34 6.82
CA VAL A 310 7.74 14.24 7.44
C VAL A 310 8.06 15.67 7.01
N ASP A 311 7.08 16.34 6.39
CA ASP A 311 7.12 17.73 5.89
C ASP A 311 8.10 17.99 4.71
N GLY A 312 9.37 17.62 4.85
CA GLY A 312 10.41 17.96 3.89
C GLY A 312 11.70 17.16 4.01
N VAL A 313 12.65 17.46 3.12
CA VAL A 313 13.99 16.85 3.06
C VAL A 313 15.04 17.94 3.03
N LEU A 314 16.03 17.83 3.92
CA LEU A 314 17.22 18.67 3.97
C LEU A 314 18.33 18.06 3.11
N PHE A 315 18.67 18.68 2.00
CA PHE A 315 19.83 18.37 1.18
C PHE A 315 21.05 19.07 1.78
N LEU A 316 21.99 18.26 2.26
CA LEU A 316 23.23 18.73 2.89
C LEU A 316 24.41 18.41 1.98
N ASP A 317 25.03 19.40 1.36
CA ASP A 317 26.17 19.20 0.45
C ASP A 317 27.45 19.76 1.04
N LEU A 318 28.52 18.95 1.04
CA LEU A 318 29.89 19.42 1.25
C LEU A 318 30.56 19.61 -0.10
N VAL A 319 31.00 20.82 -0.41
CA VAL A 319 31.48 21.20 -1.73
C VAL A 319 32.91 21.75 -1.62
N GLU A 320 33.74 21.53 -2.63
CA GLU A 320 35.06 22.15 -2.72
C GLU A 320 34.93 23.66 -2.98
N MET A 321 35.72 24.47 -2.26
CA MET A 321 35.82 25.89 -2.57
C MET A 321 36.70 26.13 -3.81
N PRO A 322 36.28 26.99 -4.75
CA PRO A 322 37.15 27.44 -5.85
C PRO A 322 38.39 28.15 -5.33
N ASP A 323 39.44 28.15 -6.15
CA ASP A 323 40.56 29.07 -5.95
C ASP A 323 40.05 30.52 -5.98
N PRO A 324 40.56 31.38 -5.07
CA PRO A 324 40.12 32.76 -5.01
C PRO A 324 40.45 33.50 -6.31
N PRO A 325 39.58 34.40 -6.75
CA PRO A 325 39.79 35.17 -7.96
C PRO A 325 41.02 36.07 -7.82
N LYS A 326 41.72 36.29 -8.93
CA LYS A 326 42.94 37.10 -8.99
C LYS A 326 42.69 38.32 -9.86
N THR A 327 42.85 39.51 -9.29
CA THR A 327 42.81 40.76 -10.05
C THR A 327 44.19 41.08 -10.61
N VAL A 328 44.30 41.22 -11.92
CA VAL A 328 45.52 41.63 -12.63
C VAL A 328 45.16 42.81 -13.52
N ASP A 329 45.68 44.00 -13.18
CA ASP A 329 45.32 45.28 -13.78
C ASP A 329 43.80 45.53 -13.78
N ALA A 330 43.16 45.50 -14.96
CA ALA A 330 41.72 45.68 -15.15
C ALA A 330 40.94 44.36 -15.28
N TRP A 331 41.60 43.21 -15.16
CA TRP A 331 41.00 41.89 -15.35
C TRP A 331 40.83 41.15 -14.02
N THR A 332 39.66 40.55 -13.82
CA THR A 332 39.43 39.58 -12.74
C THR A 332 39.46 38.17 -13.33
N ILE A 333 40.49 37.41 -12.98
CA ILE A 333 40.69 36.03 -13.47
C ILE A 333 40.08 35.07 -12.44
N ARG A 334 39.20 34.19 -12.90
CA ARG A 334 38.49 33.20 -12.06
C ARG A 334 38.64 31.79 -12.65
N PRO A 335 38.74 30.74 -11.82
CA PRO A 335 38.70 29.36 -12.31
C PRO A 335 37.29 29.03 -12.81
N VAL A 336 37.21 28.36 -13.96
CA VAL A 336 35.95 27.77 -14.43
C VAL A 336 35.77 26.43 -13.70
N LEU A 337 34.77 26.34 -12.83
CA LEU A 337 34.57 25.18 -11.96
C LEU A 337 34.06 23.94 -12.72
N SER A 338 33.02 24.12 -13.55
CA SER A 338 32.47 23.07 -14.40
C SER A 338 31.72 23.68 -15.58
N ALA A 339 31.92 23.13 -16.77
CA ALA A 339 31.19 23.50 -17.98
C ALA A 339 29.71 23.07 -17.93
N THR A 340 29.36 22.13 -17.06
CA THR A 340 27.99 21.57 -16.94
C THR A 340 27.21 22.10 -15.74
N GLY A 341 27.79 23.01 -14.94
CA GLY A 341 27.12 23.54 -13.74
C GLY A 341 27.12 22.61 -12.52
N ARG A 342 27.78 21.45 -12.60
CA ARG A 342 27.84 20.48 -11.50
C ARG A 342 28.80 20.90 -10.39
N LEU A 343 28.30 20.91 -9.16
CA LEU A 343 29.11 21.10 -7.96
C LEU A 343 30.06 19.93 -7.70
N LYS A 344 31.31 20.24 -7.35
CA LYS A 344 32.30 19.25 -6.92
C LYS A 344 32.12 18.92 -5.44
N ARG A 345 31.28 17.90 -5.18
CA ARG A 345 31.01 17.38 -3.84
C ARG A 345 32.19 16.60 -3.27
N LEU A 346 32.44 16.74 -1.98
CA LEU A 346 33.52 16.08 -1.25
C LEU A 346 32.97 15.00 -0.33
N GLY A 347 33.72 13.90 -0.20
CA GLY A 347 33.41 12.85 0.78
C GLY A 347 33.79 13.28 2.20
N TYR A 348 32.96 12.90 3.16
CA TYR A 348 33.20 13.06 4.59
C TYR A 348 32.96 11.72 5.31
N PRO A 349 33.74 11.35 6.33
CA PRO A 349 34.95 12.03 6.84
C PRO A 349 36.09 12.14 5.82
N PHE A 350 36.95 13.15 5.96
CA PHE A 350 38.10 13.30 5.06
C PHE A 350 39.08 12.12 5.23
N LYS A 351 39.48 11.51 4.12
CA LYS A 351 40.53 10.47 4.12
C LYS A 351 41.86 11.13 4.55
N LYS A 352 42.54 10.58 5.57
CA LYS A 352 43.90 11.02 5.90
C LYS A 352 44.84 10.74 4.72
N PRO A 353 45.73 11.67 4.32
CA PRO A 353 46.74 11.38 3.31
C PRO A 353 47.74 10.34 3.85
N VAL A 354 48.13 9.39 3.00
CA VAL A 354 48.96 8.20 3.32
C VAL A 354 50.45 8.57 3.61
N THR A 355 50.80 9.85 3.73
CA THR A 355 52.20 10.31 3.76
C THR A 355 52.75 10.74 5.12
N GLU A 356 51.99 10.59 6.20
CA GLU A 356 52.56 10.72 7.55
C GLU A 356 52.96 9.33 8.06
N ASN A 357 54.27 9.08 7.97
CA ASN A 357 55.04 7.94 8.47
C ASN A 357 54.25 6.88 9.25
N ALA A 358 54.22 5.68 8.67
CA ALA A 358 53.97 4.45 9.38
C ALA A 358 55.04 4.28 10.49
N ASP A 359 54.72 4.71 11.71
CA ASP A 359 55.30 4.11 12.89
C ASP A 359 54.55 2.80 13.13
N GLU A 360 55.23 1.69 12.85
CA GLU A 360 54.76 0.34 13.07
C GLU A 360 54.59 0.10 14.57
N GLY A 361 53.35 0.16 15.06
CA GLY A 361 53.06 -0.20 16.44
C GLY A 361 51.61 0.04 16.86
N HIS A 362 50.77 -0.98 16.70
CA HIS A 362 49.57 -1.21 17.53
C HIS A 362 48.40 -0.21 17.48
N GLU A 363 47.91 0.24 16.33
CA GLU A 363 46.54 0.82 16.27
C GLU A 363 45.75 0.39 15.03
N ALA A 364 45.50 -0.91 14.90
CA ALA A 364 44.28 -1.42 14.29
C ALA A 364 43.17 -1.48 15.36
N ALA A 365 42.91 -0.36 16.04
CA ALA A 365 41.83 -0.23 17.02
C ALA A 365 41.74 1.23 17.52
N MET A 366 41.26 2.15 16.68
CA MET A 366 40.42 3.27 17.14
C MET A 366 39.71 3.93 15.96
N ASP A 367 38.60 3.32 15.59
CA ASP A 367 37.48 3.89 14.85
C ASP A 367 36.71 4.90 15.75
N ALA A 368 37.46 5.81 16.39
CA ALA A 368 36.95 6.74 17.39
C ALA A 368 36.73 8.12 16.75
N SER A 369 35.45 8.48 16.58
CA SER A 369 34.95 9.83 16.34
C SER A 369 35.25 10.43 14.96
N ALA A 370 34.55 9.94 13.93
CA ALA A 370 34.18 10.79 12.80
C ALA A 370 33.53 12.07 13.37
N TRP A 371 34.22 13.21 13.29
CA TRP A 371 33.85 14.44 14.01
C TRP A 371 32.48 14.93 13.53
N PRO A 372 31.38 14.67 14.25
CA PRO A 372 30.08 14.90 13.67
C PRO A 372 29.80 16.40 13.60
N MET A 373 29.13 16.80 12.53
CA MET A 373 28.53 18.12 12.43
C MET A 373 27.20 18.09 13.17
N ILE A 374 26.94 19.09 14.01
CA ILE A 374 25.60 19.25 14.61
C ILE A 374 24.78 20.06 13.63
N VAL A 375 23.62 19.57 13.23
CA VAL A 375 22.70 20.26 12.32
C VAL A 375 21.41 20.57 13.07
N SER A 376 20.86 21.76 12.86
CA SER A 376 19.51 22.10 13.30
C SER A 376 18.74 22.78 12.18
N TYR A 377 17.49 22.38 11.99
CA TYR A 377 16.55 22.99 11.05
C TYR A 377 15.13 22.91 11.63
N SER A 378 14.16 23.53 10.96
CA SER A 378 12.75 23.50 11.39
C SER A 378 11.88 22.85 10.32
N ILE A 379 11.03 21.91 10.76
CA ILE A 379 9.88 21.42 10.01
C ILE A 379 8.64 22.23 10.41
N MET A 380 7.57 22.13 9.64
CA MET A 380 6.34 22.86 9.90
C MET A 380 5.76 22.52 11.29
N PRO A 381 5.50 23.52 12.14
CA PRO A 381 4.84 23.30 13.43
C PRO A 381 3.50 22.58 13.26
N GLY A 382 3.20 21.65 14.16
CA GLY A 382 1.97 20.86 14.11
C GLY A 382 1.96 19.73 13.07
N SER A 383 3.08 19.50 12.35
CA SER A 383 3.28 18.27 11.58
C SER A 383 3.06 17.05 12.47
N PHE A 384 2.49 15.98 11.91
CA PHE A 384 2.20 14.77 12.67
C PHE A 384 3.49 13.98 12.94
N VAL A 385 4.24 14.40 13.96
CA VAL A 385 5.47 13.75 14.41
C VAL A 385 5.19 12.93 15.66
N ARG A 386 5.26 11.61 15.54
CA ARG A 386 5.21 10.72 16.69
C ARG A 386 6.58 10.58 17.32
N GLN A 387 6.77 11.13 18.52
CA GLN A 387 8.08 11.26 19.15
C GLN A 387 8.77 9.91 19.42
N ASP A 388 8.00 8.84 19.58
CA ASP A 388 8.45 7.46 19.81
C ASP A 388 8.81 6.71 18.52
N LEU A 389 8.31 7.16 17.36
CA LEU A 389 8.38 6.43 16.08
C LEU A 389 9.09 7.22 14.97
N SER A 390 9.34 8.51 15.20
CA SER A 390 10.04 9.39 14.26
C SER A 390 11.50 9.49 14.63
N THR A 391 12.37 9.47 13.63
CA THR A 391 13.79 9.75 13.82
C THR A 391 14.36 10.47 12.61
N VAL A 392 15.59 10.97 12.72
CA VAL A 392 16.29 11.56 11.59
C VAL A 392 17.13 10.50 10.90
N ARG A 393 17.01 10.41 9.57
CA ARG A 393 17.76 9.48 8.73
C ARG A 393 18.29 10.17 7.49
N TRP A 394 19.40 9.68 6.97
CA TRP A 394 19.94 10.12 5.69
C TRP A 394 19.60 9.10 4.60
N TRP A 395 19.45 9.56 3.36
CA TRP A 395 19.16 8.69 2.24
C TRP A 395 20.42 8.02 1.71
N ASN A 396 20.52 6.71 1.91
CA ASN A 396 21.56 5.88 1.34
C ASN A 396 21.20 5.49 -0.09
N VAL A 397 21.79 6.19 -1.06
CA VAL A 397 21.51 6.00 -2.49
C VAL A 397 21.88 4.59 -2.98
N GLU A 398 22.95 4.00 -2.45
CA GLU A 398 23.43 2.68 -2.89
C GLU A 398 22.50 1.56 -2.44
N GLN A 399 22.02 1.64 -1.20
CA GLN A 399 21.10 0.66 -0.63
C GLN A 399 19.63 0.99 -0.87
N LYS A 400 19.31 2.21 -1.34
CA LYS A 400 17.96 2.74 -1.46
C LYS A 400 17.18 2.66 -0.15
N ILE A 401 17.78 3.08 0.96
CA ILE A 401 17.14 3.09 2.27
C ILE A 401 17.33 4.42 3.00
N TRP A 402 16.41 4.73 3.90
CA TRP A 402 16.64 5.74 4.93
C TRP A 402 17.46 5.11 6.06
N ASP A 403 18.75 5.46 6.11
CA ASP A 403 19.74 4.90 7.00
C ASP A 403 19.96 5.78 8.24
N SER A 404 20.22 5.12 9.37
CA SER A 404 20.53 5.77 10.65
C SER A 404 22.01 5.74 10.99
N GLU A 405 22.84 4.99 10.25
CA GLU A 405 24.28 4.97 10.48
C GLU A 405 24.85 6.39 10.41
N GLY A 406 25.75 6.73 11.33
CA GLY A 406 26.38 8.06 11.36
C GLY A 406 25.50 9.21 11.84
N ILE A 407 24.23 8.96 12.22
CA ILE A 407 23.34 9.92 12.87
C ILE A 407 23.22 9.62 14.37
N SER A 408 23.30 10.66 15.21
CA SER A 408 23.20 10.55 16.67
C SER A 408 22.60 11.79 17.31
N ASP A 409 22.33 11.75 18.63
CA ASP A 409 21.81 12.87 19.43
C ASP A 409 20.60 13.57 18.78
N VAL A 410 19.64 12.77 18.29
CA VAL A 410 18.43 13.26 17.62
C VAL A 410 17.47 13.86 18.66
N GLU A 411 17.20 15.14 18.52
CA GLU A 411 16.23 15.92 19.28
C GLU A 411 15.17 16.44 18.30
N ILE A 412 13.93 15.98 18.44
CA ILE A 412 12.79 16.47 17.66
C ILE A 412 11.76 17.07 18.61
N ASN A 413 11.50 18.36 18.47
CA ASN A 413 10.46 19.06 19.20
C ASN A 413 9.23 19.19 18.30
N SER A 414 8.18 18.42 18.59
CA SER A 414 6.93 18.39 17.82
C SER A 414 6.15 19.72 17.88
N ASP A 415 6.24 20.43 19.01
CA ASP A 415 5.47 21.65 19.25
C ASP A 415 6.07 22.82 18.48
N THR A 416 7.40 22.95 18.50
CA THR A 416 8.12 24.02 17.80
C THR A 416 8.55 23.64 16.39
N GLY A 417 8.42 22.37 16.00
CA GLY A 417 8.96 21.83 14.75
C GLY A 417 10.50 21.82 14.68
N ARG A 418 11.21 22.04 15.79
CA ARG A 418 12.68 22.16 15.77
C ARG A 418 13.31 20.77 15.77
N VAL A 419 14.19 20.53 14.81
CA VAL A 419 14.97 19.30 14.66
C VAL A 419 16.44 19.63 14.92
N LYS A 420 17.12 18.79 15.68
CA LYS A 420 18.57 18.89 15.92
C LYS A 420 19.18 17.49 16.03
N PHE A 421 20.32 17.28 15.39
CA PHE A 421 20.99 15.98 15.37
C PHE A 421 22.47 16.15 15.04
N ARG A 422 23.25 15.09 15.26
CA ARG A 422 24.63 14.95 14.81
C ARG A 422 24.69 14.07 13.59
N THR A 423 25.51 14.43 12.60
CA THR A 423 25.71 13.65 11.38
C THR A 423 27.16 13.67 10.89
N ILE A 424 27.57 12.60 10.23
CA ILE A 424 28.80 12.51 9.43
C ILE A 424 28.49 12.41 7.93
N HIS A 425 27.22 12.49 7.55
CA HIS A 425 26.77 12.37 6.16
C HIS A 425 26.40 13.75 5.60
N PHE A 426 26.91 14.04 4.41
CA PHE A 426 26.46 15.13 3.55
C PHE A 426 25.61 14.52 2.44
N ALA A 427 24.33 14.31 2.75
CA ALA A 427 23.36 13.61 1.92
C ALA A 427 21.94 14.14 2.23
N PRO A 428 20.93 13.82 1.40
CA PRO A 428 19.53 14.12 1.72
C PRO A 428 19.17 13.52 3.08
N THR A 429 18.61 14.32 3.97
CA THR A 429 18.35 13.97 5.37
C THR A 429 16.96 14.46 5.77
N ALA A 430 16.18 13.64 6.44
CA ALA A 430 14.81 13.99 6.82
C ALA A 430 14.43 13.42 8.18
N VAL A 431 13.44 14.04 8.83
CA VAL A 431 12.63 13.32 9.83
C VAL A 431 11.80 12.30 9.06
N VAL A 432 11.89 11.03 9.45
CA VAL A 432 11.19 9.93 8.78
C VAL A 432 10.36 9.12 9.76
N GLN A 433 9.26 8.56 9.26
CA GLN A 433 8.39 7.61 9.93
C GLN A 433 8.15 6.41 9.03
N ASN A 434 7.81 5.26 9.58
CA ASN A 434 7.38 4.12 8.78
C ASN A 434 6.07 4.46 8.05
N THR A 435 6.03 4.21 6.73
CA THR A 435 4.89 4.56 5.86
C THR A 435 3.60 3.85 6.28
N TYR A 436 3.72 2.64 6.82
CA TYR A 436 2.58 1.78 7.13
C TYR A 436 2.36 1.61 8.63
N GLU A 437 2.74 2.62 9.43
CA GLU A 437 2.76 2.51 10.89
C GLU A 437 1.39 2.19 11.50
N GLU A 438 0.29 2.59 10.87
CA GLU A 438 -1.06 2.28 11.35
C GLU A 438 -1.54 0.86 11.01
N LEU A 439 -0.78 0.10 10.20
CA LEU A 439 -1.11 -1.27 9.81
C LEU A 439 -0.53 -2.33 10.78
N PRO A 440 -1.23 -3.47 11.00
CA PRO A 440 -2.57 -3.77 10.50
C PRO A 440 -3.65 -2.96 11.22
N LEU A 441 -4.69 -2.55 10.49
CA LEU A 441 -5.85 -1.89 11.08
C LEU A 441 -6.53 -2.82 12.10
N LEU A 442 -6.88 -2.27 13.26
CA LEU A 442 -7.56 -2.99 14.33
C LEU A 442 -9.07 -3.12 14.07
N ASP A 443 -9.68 -2.07 13.53
CA ASP A 443 -11.10 -2.05 13.19
C ASP A 443 -11.37 -1.01 12.09
N TRP A 444 -12.49 -1.15 11.37
CA TRP A 444 -12.96 -0.14 10.44
C TRP A 444 -14.49 -0.15 10.34
N THR A 445 -15.09 1.03 10.18
CA THR A 445 -16.51 1.17 9.91
C THR A 445 -16.77 2.23 8.85
N ILE A 446 -17.89 2.11 8.15
CA ILE A 446 -18.37 3.13 7.22
C ILE A 446 -19.82 3.45 7.55
N ARG A 447 -20.14 4.75 7.66
CA ARG A 447 -21.51 5.21 7.92
C ARG A 447 -21.96 6.22 6.87
N PRO A 448 -23.14 6.05 6.24
CA PRO A 448 -23.67 7.07 5.35
C PRO A 448 -24.08 8.32 6.14
N ILE A 449 -23.86 9.50 5.56
CA ILE A 449 -24.28 10.79 6.15
C ILE A 449 -25.27 11.56 5.28
N SER A 450 -25.19 11.41 3.96
CA SER A 450 -26.17 11.93 3.01
C SER A 450 -26.10 11.17 1.68
N LEU A 451 -26.89 11.57 0.68
CA LEU A 451 -26.72 11.08 -0.68
C LEU A 451 -25.26 11.28 -1.11
N ASN A 452 -24.64 10.21 -1.63
CA ASN A 452 -23.26 10.15 -2.12
C ASN A 452 -22.19 10.63 -1.13
N ARG A 453 -22.47 10.58 0.19
CA ARG A 453 -21.48 10.89 1.23
C ARG A 453 -21.50 9.90 2.37
N ALA A 454 -20.32 9.52 2.82
CA ALA A 454 -20.12 8.64 3.96
C ALA A 454 -18.93 9.11 4.81
N ILE A 455 -18.88 8.67 6.06
CA ILE A 455 -17.69 8.78 6.90
C ILE A 455 -17.12 7.39 7.07
N VAL A 456 -15.85 7.24 6.70
CA VAL A 456 -15.03 6.07 6.97
C VAL A 456 -14.26 6.34 8.25
N TYR A 457 -14.35 5.40 9.17
CA TYR A 457 -13.62 5.38 10.43
C TYR A 457 -12.63 4.21 10.38
N LEU A 458 -11.36 4.50 10.58
CA LEU A 458 -10.29 3.50 10.65
C LEU A 458 -9.65 3.59 12.03
N LEU A 459 -9.57 2.46 12.72
CA LEU A 459 -8.80 2.32 13.94
C LEU A 459 -7.46 1.65 13.60
N GLY A 460 -6.40 2.44 13.55
CA GLY A 460 -5.04 1.95 13.36
C GLY A 460 -4.41 1.47 14.68
N GLN A 461 -3.14 1.06 14.61
CA GLN A 461 -2.36 0.67 15.78
C GLN A 461 -2.15 1.82 16.77
N HIS A 462 -2.07 3.05 16.27
CA HIS A 462 -1.58 4.19 17.03
C HIS A 462 -2.53 5.38 17.03
N SER A 463 -3.42 5.48 16.05
CA SER A 463 -4.39 6.57 15.97
C SER A 463 -5.72 6.14 15.36
N THR A 464 -6.69 7.04 15.47
CA THR A 464 -8.00 6.92 14.85
C THR A 464 -8.07 7.91 13.69
N ILE A 465 -8.38 7.39 12.51
CA ILE A 465 -8.47 8.16 11.27
C ILE A 465 -9.94 8.25 10.88
N GLU A 466 -10.44 9.47 10.70
CA GLU A 466 -11.78 9.72 10.19
C GLU A 466 -11.68 10.43 8.86
N ILE A 467 -12.35 9.90 7.84
CA ILE A 467 -12.32 10.40 6.47
C ILE A 467 -13.75 10.59 6.01
N GLU A 468 -14.07 11.78 5.50
CA GLU A 468 -15.31 11.99 4.77
C GLU A 468 -15.09 11.63 3.31
N VAL A 469 -15.92 10.73 2.80
CA VAL A 469 -15.91 10.26 1.41
C VAL A 469 -17.08 10.90 0.67
N GLY A 470 -16.80 11.46 -0.49
CA GLY A 470 -17.74 12.09 -1.40
C GLY A 470 -17.74 11.44 -2.79
N GLU A 471 -18.15 12.20 -3.81
CA GLU A 471 -18.18 11.75 -5.20
C GLU A 471 -16.77 11.80 -5.83
N GLY A 472 -16.02 10.70 -5.72
CA GLY A 472 -14.68 10.57 -6.33
C GLY A 472 -13.55 11.23 -5.54
N GLU A 473 -13.88 11.92 -4.44
CA GLU A 473 -12.92 12.60 -3.57
C GLU A 473 -13.18 12.24 -2.10
N CYS A 474 -12.19 12.52 -1.26
CA CYS A 474 -12.25 12.35 0.18
C CYS A 474 -11.51 13.48 0.90
N ARG A 475 -11.78 13.66 2.19
CA ARG A 475 -11.07 14.62 3.02
C ARG A 475 -10.83 14.07 4.42
N LEU A 476 -9.70 14.45 5.01
CA LEU A 476 -9.36 14.09 6.37
C LEU A 476 -10.22 14.88 7.37
N LEU A 477 -10.84 14.20 8.31
CA LEU A 477 -11.50 14.81 9.47
C LEU A 477 -10.65 14.67 10.74
N ARG A 478 -10.01 13.51 10.93
CA ARG A 478 -9.11 13.21 12.04
C ARG A 478 -7.91 12.36 11.58
N PRO A 479 -6.72 12.51 12.19
CA PRO A 479 -6.41 13.37 13.34
C PRO A 479 -6.46 14.88 13.02
N SER A 480 -6.78 15.70 14.03
CA SER A 480 -6.82 17.17 13.94
C SER A 480 -5.60 17.73 14.66
N THR A 481 -4.64 18.24 13.89
CA THR A 481 -3.51 19.06 14.30
C THR A 481 -3.58 20.42 13.61
N GLU A 482 -2.83 21.42 14.11
CA GLU A 482 -2.72 22.73 13.46
C GLU A 482 -2.35 22.61 11.97
N TYR A 483 -1.48 21.66 11.63
CA TYR A 483 -1.14 21.35 10.24
C TYR A 483 -2.34 20.81 9.46
N THR A 484 -2.98 19.75 9.95
CA THR A 484 -4.09 19.12 9.22
C THR A 484 -5.28 20.09 9.05
N GLU A 485 -5.56 20.95 10.04
CA GLU A 485 -6.64 21.94 9.96
C GLU A 485 -6.35 22.98 8.86
N LYS A 486 -5.12 23.47 8.81
CA LYS A 486 -4.69 24.48 7.84
C LYS A 486 -4.52 23.93 6.42
N HIS A 487 -4.05 22.69 6.29
CA HIS A 487 -3.60 22.14 5.01
C HIS A 487 -4.51 21.04 4.42
N LEU A 488 -5.28 20.31 5.23
CA LEU A 488 -6.00 19.10 4.78
C LEU A 488 -7.52 19.11 5.08
N GLN A 489 -7.97 19.61 6.23
CA GLN A 489 -9.33 19.37 6.75
C GLN A 489 -10.45 19.96 5.87
N HIS A 490 -10.16 21.03 5.13
CA HIS A 490 -11.10 21.67 4.22
C HIS A 490 -10.91 21.27 2.76
N ARG A 491 -9.91 20.46 2.44
CA ARG A 491 -9.57 20.09 1.07
C ARG A 491 -10.13 18.71 0.72
N TRP A 492 -10.92 18.68 -0.35
CA TRP A 492 -11.28 17.44 -1.01
C TRP A 492 -10.13 17.03 -1.93
N LEU A 493 -9.69 15.79 -1.78
CA LEU A 493 -8.55 15.20 -2.47
C LEU A 493 -8.95 13.85 -3.04
N ALA A 494 -8.33 13.47 -4.14
CA ALA A 494 -8.40 12.10 -4.62
C ALA A 494 -7.88 11.12 -3.53
N PRO A 495 -8.44 9.91 -3.39
CA PRO A 495 -8.02 8.96 -2.37
C PRO A 495 -6.50 8.73 -2.31
N ALA A 496 -5.84 8.45 -3.45
CA ALA A 496 -4.40 8.26 -3.48
C ALA A 496 -3.59 9.50 -3.04
N MET A 497 -4.13 10.71 -3.21
CA MET A 497 -3.47 11.94 -2.73
C MET A 497 -3.56 12.10 -1.21
N LEU A 498 -4.64 11.63 -0.58
CA LEU A 498 -4.85 11.78 0.86
C LEU A 498 -3.98 10.79 1.68
N PHE A 499 -3.76 9.58 1.16
CA PHE A 499 -3.01 8.52 1.84
C PHE A 499 -1.52 8.51 1.53
N LYS A 500 -1.03 9.54 0.85
CA LYS A 500 0.40 9.79 0.63
C LYS A 500 0.96 10.57 1.81
#